data_AF-A0A4P7X0B6-F1
#
_entry.id   AF-A0A4P7X0B6-F1
#
_cell.length_a   1.000
_cell.length_b   1.000
_cell.length_c   1.000
_cell.angle_alpha   90.00
_cell.angle_beta   90.00
_cell.angle_gamma   90.00
#
_symmetry.space_group_name_H-M   'P 1'
#
loop_
_entity.id
_entity.type
_entity.pdbx_description
1 polymer ?
#
loop_
_entity_poly.entity_id
_entity_poly.type
_entity_poly.pdbx_seq_one_letter_code
_entity_poly.pdbx_strand_id
1 'polypeptide(L)'
;MGLKDFFVKLLGGVNTGFDTADYTYEQLKEMEGQGYDVKELLEKYEKGENKNQLLDRIRFENIDMEKSQIPNPTDIGLLKPFMNTRLDVNSDLIKKSMSAPLIGKDKWKQKVEEGEVILSTVIQCAPQLWNVNEDIGYAMLVCALVENGEYKNNTSLLKVISKLLNDFRDEDKLPEGLSRQMSDLYANLDNPDSTFDIKIDQTLLDAYNVEFENKKLISNDIRVATIGFSDNENDKLPKKAIASDGLLPFIGFNNRNEFHVNNYKVVNGSLYSI
;
A
#
# COMPACT_ATOMS: atom_id res chain seq x y z
N MET A 1 13.28 21.37 47.02
CA MET A 1 12.59 20.22 46.42
C MET A 1 12.64 20.41 44.92
N GLY A 2 13.40 19.58 44.22
CA GLY A 2 13.64 19.74 42.78
C GLY A 2 12.48 19.17 41.96
N LEU A 3 12.32 19.62 40.71
CA LEU A 3 11.34 19.10 39.74
C LEU A 3 11.33 17.57 39.65
N LYS A 4 12.49 16.91 39.85
CA LYS A 4 12.59 15.44 39.93
C LYS A 4 11.74 14.81 41.04
N ASP A 5 11.67 15.39 42.23
CA ASP A 5 10.91 14.82 43.36
C ASP A 5 9.40 15.00 43.19
N PHE A 6 8.98 16.02 42.43
CA PHE A 6 7.57 16.24 42.09
C PHE A 6 7.09 15.25 41.00
N PHE A 7 7.96 14.94 40.02
CA PHE A 7 7.64 14.00 38.93
C PHE A 7 7.65 12.54 39.37
N VAL A 8 8.58 12.12 40.23
CA VAL A 8 8.63 10.75 40.79
C VAL A 8 7.36 10.44 41.61
N LYS A 9 6.78 11.45 42.25
CA LYS A 9 5.55 11.30 43.05
C LYS A 9 4.27 11.28 42.21
N LEU A 10 4.30 11.87 41.01
CA LEU A 10 3.18 11.83 40.05
C LEU A 10 3.11 10.47 39.33
N LEU A 11 4.26 9.83 39.09
CA LEU A 11 4.35 8.55 38.36
C LEU A 11 4.42 7.32 39.29
N GLY A 12 4.71 7.49 40.58
CA GLY A 12 4.84 6.40 41.56
C GLY A 12 3.55 5.65 41.94
N GLY A 13 2.49 5.74 41.13
CA GLY A 13 1.21 5.06 41.39
C GLY A 13 0.40 4.69 40.15
N VAL A 14 0.94 4.88 38.93
CA VAL A 14 0.22 4.54 37.71
C VAL A 14 0.82 3.28 37.12
N ASN A 15 -0.01 2.24 37.05
CA ASN A 15 0.24 1.02 36.29
C ASN A 15 0.51 1.46 34.83
N THR A 16 1.77 1.56 34.42
CA THR A 16 2.14 2.10 33.10
C THR A 16 1.89 1.05 32.02
N GLY A 17 0.62 0.83 31.71
CA GLY A 17 0.22 0.25 30.43
C GLY A 17 0.60 1.24 29.33
N PHE A 18 1.86 1.21 28.91
CA PHE A 18 2.27 1.88 27.68
C PHE A 18 1.60 1.12 26.53
N ASP A 19 0.57 1.72 25.94
CA ASP A 19 0.05 1.20 24.69
C ASP A 19 1.09 1.50 23.60
N THR A 20 1.47 0.46 22.87
CA THR A 20 2.37 0.56 21.71
C THR A 20 1.85 1.55 20.66
N ALA A 21 0.54 1.85 20.68
CA ALA A 21 -0.13 2.70 19.71
C ALA A 21 -0.04 4.22 19.97
N ASP A 22 0.66 4.69 21.01
CA ASP A 22 0.63 6.11 21.37
C ASP A 22 1.92 6.89 21.03
N TYR A 23 3.00 6.22 20.63
CA TYR A 23 4.33 6.85 20.49
C TYR A 23 5.07 6.40 19.22
N THR A 24 5.69 7.34 18.50
CA THR A 24 6.56 7.08 17.33
C THR A 24 7.94 6.53 17.75
N TYR A 25 8.72 5.99 16.80
CA TYR A 25 10.07 5.49 17.09
C TYR A 25 10.98 6.57 17.68
N GLU A 26 10.91 7.79 17.14
CA GLU A 26 11.70 8.94 17.57
C GLU A 26 11.31 9.38 18.99
N GLN A 27 10.02 9.39 19.30
CA GLN A 27 9.53 9.67 20.65
C GLN A 27 10.00 8.62 21.65
N LEU A 28 9.98 7.34 21.28
CA LEU A 28 10.52 6.27 22.11
C LEU A 28 12.04 6.42 22.30
N LYS A 29 12.79 6.79 21.27
CA LYS A 29 14.25 7.06 21.40
C LYS A 29 14.54 8.26 22.32
N GLU A 30 13.71 9.29 22.27
CA GLU A 30 13.82 10.41 23.19
C GLU A 30 13.52 9.99 24.64
N MET A 31 12.47 9.19 24.84
CA MET A 31 12.12 8.63 26.16
C MET A 31 13.22 7.70 26.71
N GLU A 32 13.82 6.85 25.87
CA GLU A 32 14.99 6.03 26.23
C GLU A 32 16.13 6.92 26.73
N GLY A 33 16.44 8.01 26.02
CA GLY A 33 17.45 8.99 26.41
C GLY A 33 17.13 9.75 27.71
N GLN A 34 15.84 9.89 28.04
CA GLN A 34 15.37 10.46 29.31
C GLN A 34 15.35 9.45 30.47
N GLY A 35 15.69 8.18 30.22
CA GLY A 35 15.81 7.12 31.22
C GLY A 35 14.52 6.31 31.45
N TYR A 36 13.54 6.41 30.55
CA TYR A 36 12.36 5.54 30.58
C TYR A 36 12.69 4.14 30.02
N ASP A 37 12.14 3.09 30.62
CA ASP A 37 12.28 1.72 30.10
C ASP A 37 11.28 1.49 28.95
N VAL A 38 11.77 1.71 27.74
CA VAL A 38 11.01 1.55 26.48
C VAL A 38 11.61 0.46 25.58
N LYS A 39 12.50 -0.37 26.12
CA LYS A 39 13.30 -1.34 25.35
C LYS A 39 12.43 -2.32 24.57
N GLU A 40 11.40 -2.86 25.20
CA GLU A 40 10.46 -3.79 24.54
C GLU A 40 9.67 -3.11 23.41
N LEU A 41 9.30 -1.83 23.59
CA LEU A 41 8.59 -1.06 22.56
C LEU A 41 9.50 -0.79 21.36
N LEU A 42 10.75 -0.40 21.60
CA LEU A 42 11.76 -0.23 20.54
C LEU A 42 12.03 -1.55 19.80
N GLU A 43 12.13 -2.67 20.52
CA GLU A 43 12.31 -4.00 19.91
C GLU A 43 11.09 -4.41 19.05
N LYS A 44 9.87 -4.09 19.48
CA LYS A 44 8.64 -4.28 18.68
C LYS A 44 8.65 -3.42 17.42
N TYR A 45 9.14 -2.18 17.49
CA TYR A 45 9.34 -1.34 16.31
C TYR A 45 10.38 -1.97 15.36
N GLU A 46 11.54 -2.35 15.87
CA GLU A 46 12.61 -2.97 15.07
C GLU A 46 12.18 -4.28 14.39
N LYS A 47 11.24 -5.02 15.01
CA LYS A 47 10.67 -6.26 14.44
C LYS A 47 9.46 -6.04 13.52
N GLY A 48 8.98 -4.82 13.35
CA GLY A 48 7.78 -4.57 12.54
C GLY A 48 6.46 -4.96 13.24
N GLU A 49 6.48 -5.19 14.56
CA GLU A 49 5.33 -5.67 15.34
C GLU A 49 4.43 -4.54 15.88
N ASN A 50 4.88 -3.28 15.82
CA ASN A 50 4.02 -2.13 16.13
C ASN A 50 3.05 -1.87 14.97
N LYS A 51 1.74 -1.88 15.25
CA LYS A 51 0.70 -1.57 14.26
C LYS A 51 0.86 -0.19 13.63
N ASN A 52 1.19 0.84 14.41
CA ASN A 52 1.21 2.21 13.91
C ASN A 52 2.31 2.46 12.88
N GLN A 53 3.49 1.86 13.05
CA GLN A 53 4.57 2.02 12.08
C GLN A 53 4.20 1.46 10.70
N LEU A 54 3.29 0.47 10.66
CA LEU A 54 2.82 -0.13 9.43
C LEU A 54 1.65 0.67 8.82
N LEU A 55 1.02 1.54 9.61
CA LEU A 55 0.01 2.51 9.17
C LEU A 55 0.65 3.80 8.64
N ASP A 56 1.87 4.13 9.09
CA ASP A 56 2.66 5.20 8.52
C ASP A 56 2.92 4.96 7.03
N ARG A 57 2.95 6.05 6.26
CA ARG A 57 3.19 5.98 4.82
C ARG A 57 4.32 6.91 4.45
N ILE A 58 5.42 6.33 4.00
CA ILE A 58 6.46 7.09 3.32
C ILE A 58 6.42 6.80 1.82
N ARG A 59 7.19 7.58 1.08
CA ARG A 59 7.40 7.39 -0.35
C ARG A 59 8.04 6.04 -0.61
N PHE A 60 7.51 5.28 -1.57
CA PHE A 60 8.18 4.05 -2.01
C PHE A 60 9.62 4.30 -2.48
N GLU A 61 9.95 5.49 -2.99
CA GLU A 61 11.32 5.84 -3.37
C GLU A 61 12.25 6.26 -2.22
N ASN A 62 11.69 6.61 -1.06
CA ASN A 62 12.46 7.06 0.12
C ASN A 62 12.84 5.91 1.06
N ILE A 63 12.60 4.66 0.66
CA ILE A 63 12.97 3.51 1.47
C ILE A 63 14.48 3.49 1.61
N ASP A 64 14.96 3.48 2.85
CA ASP A 64 16.37 3.35 3.20
C ASP A 64 16.83 1.87 3.12
N MET A 65 16.58 1.26 1.96
CA MET A 65 17.06 -0.06 1.58
C MET A 65 17.51 -0.01 0.13
N GLU A 66 18.63 -0.66 -0.18
CA GLU A 66 19.03 -0.83 -1.57
C GLU A 66 17.98 -1.67 -2.32
N LYS A 67 17.46 -1.17 -3.44
CA LYS A 67 16.45 -1.88 -4.24
C LYS A 67 16.90 -3.28 -4.69
N SER A 68 18.21 -3.51 -4.80
CA SER A 68 18.83 -4.82 -5.08
C SER A 68 18.57 -5.86 -3.98
N GLN A 69 18.30 -5.41 -2.75
CA GLN A 69 18.00 -6.26 -1.59
C GLN A 69 16.49 -6.55 -1.46
N ILE A 70 15.66 -5.82 -2.20
CA ILE A 70 14.22 -6.03 -2.25
C ILE A 70 13.93 -7.13 -3.27
N PRO A 71 13.39 -8.29 -2.87
CA PRO A 71 13.04 -9.34 -3.81
C PRO A 71 11.84 -8.92 -4.66
N ASN A 72 11.80 -9.41 -5.90
CA ASN A 72 10.56 -9.41 -6.67
C ASN A 72 9.84 -10.73 -6.35
N PRO A 73 8.82 -10.72 -5.49
CA PRO A 73 8.19 -11.95 -5.03
C PRO A 73 7.44 -12.65 -6.16
N THR A 74 7.08 -11.94 -7.24
CA THR A 74 6.19 -12.42 -8.28
C THR A 74 6.74 -12.06 -9.66
N ASP A 75 6.91 -13.04 -10.54
CA ASP A 75 7.16 -12.82 -11.96
C ASP A 75 5.84 -12.45 -12.67
N ILE A 76 5.73 -11.17 -13.00
CA ILE A 76 4.58 -10.60 -13.72
C ILE A 76 4.37 -11.28 -15.08
N GLY A 77 5.42 -11.79 -15.72
CA GLY A 77 5.34 -12.54 -16.97
C GLY A 77 4.50 -13.80 -16.85
N LEU A 78 4.60 -14.50 -15.72
CA LEU A 78 3.81 -15.70 -15.43
C LEU A 78 2.34 -15.40 -15.09
N LEU A 79 2.04 -14.15 -14.72
CA LEU A 79 0.66 -13.71 -14.43
C LEU A 79 -0.14 -13.31 -15.68
N LYS A 80 0.51 -13.09 -16.83
CA LYS A 80 -0.13 -12.65 -18.07
C LYS A 80 -1.38 -13.46 -18.49
N PRO A 81 -1.41 -14.80 -18.37
CA PRO A 81 -2.60 -15.57 -18.72
C PRO A 81 -3.83 -15.15 -17.90
N PHE A 82 -3.65 -14.82 -16.62
CA PHE A 82 -4.74 -14.53 -15.68
C PHE A 82 -5.24 -13.08 -15.74
N MET A 83 -4.59 -12.21 -16.52
CA MET A 83 -4.94 -10.79 -16.66
C MET A 83 -6.08 -10.54 -17.65
N ASN A 84 -6.38 -11.51 -18.52
CA ASN A 84 -7.35 -11.36 -19.60
C ASN A 84 -8.26 -12.59 -19.76
N THR A 85 -8.23 -13.52 -18.81
CA THR A 85 -9.08 -14.70 -18.79
C THR A 85 -9.82 -14.81 -17.47
N ARG A 86 -10.97 -15.47 -17.49
CA ARG A 86 -11.65 -15.89 -16.26
C ARG A 86 -10.72 -16.71 -15.38
N LEU A 87 -10.78 -16.48 -14.08
CA LEU A 87 -9.94 -17.19 -13.12
C LEU A 87 -10.56 -18.56 -12.80
N ASP A 88 -9.71 -19.59 -12.69
CA ASP A 88 -10.14 -20.88 -12.13
C ASP A 88 -9.95 -20.85 -10.62
N VAL A 89 -11.06 -20.98 -9.88
CA VAL A 89 -11.06 -21.02 -8.42
C VAL A 89 -10.25 -22.18 -7.84
N ASN A 90 -10.00 -23.22 -8.63
CA ASN A 90 -9.19 -24.38 -8.23
C ASN A 90 -7.71 -24.25 -8.61
N SER A 91 -7.31 -23.19 -9.31
CA SER A 91 -5.91 -22.93 -9.64
C SER A 91 -5.08 -22.67 -8.38
N ASP A 92 -3.78 -22.96 -8.47
CA ASP A 92 -2.85 -22.70 -7.37
C ASP A 92 -2.77 -21.20 -7.03
N LEU A 93 -2.89 -20.33 -8.04
CA LEU A 93 -2.98 -18.87 -7.88
C LEU A 93 -4.03 -18.50 -6.83
N ILE A 94 -5.26 -18.99 -7.00
CA ILE A 94 -6.36 -18.69 -6.09
C ILE A 94 -6.14 -19.35 -4.73
N LYS A 95 -5.85 -20.66 -4.72
CA LYS A 95 -5.72 -21.44 -3.47
C LYS A 95 -4.64 -20.92 -2.53
N LYS A 96 -3.55 -20.34 -3.04
CA LYS A 96 -2.47 -19.79 -2.22
C LYS A 96 -2.60 -18.30 -1.92
N SER A 97 -3.37 -17.57 -2.71
CA SER A 97 -3.58 -16.13 -2.49
C SER A 97 -4.79 -15.84 -1.61
N MET A 98 -5.74 -16.79 -1.50
CA MET A 98 -6.96 -16.58 -0.75
C MET A 98 -7.70 -17.85 -0.35
N SER A 99 -8.45 -17.75 0.74
CA SER A 99 -9.30 -18.82 1.26
C SER A 99 -10.77 -18.58 0.91
N ALA A 100 -11.49 -19.66 0.58
CA ALA A 100 -12.93 -19.58 0.37
C ALA A 100 -13.65 -19.31 1.71
N PRO A 101 -14.62 -18.38 1.75
CA PRO A 101 -15.37 -18.10 2.98
C PRO A 101 -16.27 -19.29 3.34
N LEU A 102 -16.49 -19.46 4.66
CA LEU A 102 -17.39 -20.50 5.19
C LEU A 102 -18.85 -20.28 4.78
N ILE A 103 -19.30 -19.02 4.75
CA ILE A 103 -20.66 -18.62 4.36
C ILE A 103 -20.59 -17.90 3.01
N GLY A 104 -21.50 -18.24 2.09
CA GLY A 104 -21.58 -17.59 0.78
C GLY A 104 -20.53 -18.07 -0.23
N LYS A 105 -19.98 -19.27 -0.04
CA LYS A 105 -18.94 -19.87 -0.88
C LYS A 105 -19.27 -19.86 -2.37
N ASP A 106 -20.50 -20.18 -2.77
CA ASP A 106 -20.87 -20.23 -4.20
C ASP A 106 -20.89 -18.83 -4.83
N LYS A 107 -21.40 -17.84 -4.10
CA LYS A 107 -21.32 -16.43 -4.53
C LYS A 107 -19.87 -15.97 -4.62
N TRP A 108 -19.02 -16.35 -3.66
CA TRP A 108 -17.59 -16.04 -3.70
C TRP A 108 -16.91 -16.69 -4.92
N LYS A 109 -17.16 -17.97 -5.21
CA LYS A 109 -16.62 -18.65 -6.40
C LYS A 109 -17.00 -17.92 -7.68
N GLN A 110 -18.28 -17.58 -7.83
CA GLN A 110 -18.76 -16.83 -8.99
C GLN A 110 -17.99 -15.51 -9.15
N LYS A 111 -17.80 -14.76 -8.08
CA LYS A 111 -17.06 -13.49 -8.09
C LYS A 111 -15.58 -13.65 -8.44
N VAL A 112 -14.96 -14.76 -8.03
CA VAL A 112 -13.57 -15.10 -8.40
C VAL A 112 -13.50 -15.47 -9.88
N GLU A 113 -14.41 -16.32 -10.36
CA GLU A 113 -14.46 -16.76 -11.76
C GLU A 113 -14.75 -15.61 -12.74
N GLU A 114 -15.50 -14.60 -12.30
CA GLU A 114 -15.74 -13.35 -13.02
C GLU A 114 -14.61 -12.32 -12.87
N GLY A 115 -13.67 -12.58 -11.95
CA GLY A 115 -12.55 -11.70 -11.65
C GLY A 115 -11.38 -11.82 -12.62
N GLU A 116 -10.31 -11.07 -12.34
CA GLU A 116 -9.07 -11.07 -13.10
C GLU A 116 -7.86 -10.68 -12.24
N VAL A 117 -6.65 -10.92 -12.74
CA VAL A 117 -5.44 -10.34 -12.17
C VAL A 117 -5.25 -8.91 -12.65
N ILE A 118 -5.07 -8.00 -11.70
CA ILE A 118 -4.88 -6.57 -11.90
C ILE A 118 -3.49 -6.18 -11.41
N LEU A 119 -2.78 -5.38 -12.19
CA LEU A 119 -1.52 -4.78 -11.76
C LEU A 119 -1.75 -3.36 -11.25
N SER A 120 -1.09 -3.06 -10.14
CA SER A 120 -0.97 -1.72 -9.59
C SER A 120 0.49 -1.35 -9.37
N THR A 121 0.75 -0.08 -9.13
CA THR A 121 2.01 0.43 -8.60
C THR A 121 1.78 1.04 -7.21
N VAL A 122 2.70 0.75 -6.28
CA VAL A 122 2.72 1.33 -4.94
C VAL A 122 3.41 2.70 -5.00
N ILE A 123 2.70 3.74 -4.56
CA ILE A 123 3.17 5.12 -4.48
C ILE A 123 3.74 5.40 -3.08
N GLN A 124 3.03 4.91 -2.06
CA GLN A 124 3.40 5.10 -0.66
C GLN A 124 3.08 3.88 0.18
N CYS A 125 3.93 3.62 1.16
CA CYS A 125 3.74 2.62 2.20
C CYS A 125 4.80 2.75 3.30
N ALA A 126 4.61 2.02 4.40
CA ALA A 126 5.59 1.96 5.48
C ALA A 126 6.92 1.33 4.98
N PRO A 127 8.10 1.90 5.33
CA PRO A 127 9.40 1.32 4.95
C PRO A 127 9.64 -0.05 5.59
N GLN A 128 9.00 -0.34 6.71
CA GLN A 128 9.19 -1.57 7.46
C GLN A 128 8.59 -2.79 6.74
N LEU A 129 7.70 -2.61 5.75
CA LEU A 129 7.02 -3.73 5.07
C LEU A 129 7.96 -4.71 4.36
N TRP A 130 9.18 -4.27 3.99
CA TRP A 130 10.19 -5.15 3.38
C TRP A 130 11.05 -5.91 4.38
N ASN A 131 11.10 -5.44 5.63
CA ASN A 131 11.87 -6.05 6.71
C ASN A 131 11.07 -7.13 7.45
N VAL A 132 9.72 -7.08 7.35
CA VAL A 132 8.84 -8.08 7.98
C VAL A 132 8.92 -9.41 7.24
N ASN A 133 9.20 -10.49 7.99
CA ASN A 133 9.35 -11.86 7.47
C ASN A 133 8.06 -12.70 7.58
N GLU A 134 6.96 -12.08 7.98
CA GLU A 134 5.63 -12.68 8.18
C GLU A 134 4.55 -11.92 7.42
N ASP A 135 3.34 -12.48 7.34
CA ASP A 135 2.20 -11.80 6.73
C ASP A 135 1.75 -10.63 7.60
N ILE A 136 1.49 -9.49 6.97
CA ILE A 136 1.33 -8.21 7.64
C ILE A 136 -0.15 -7.95 7.89
N GLY A 137 -0.51 -7.97 9.16
CA GLY A 137 -1.90 -7.79 9.62
C GLY A 137 -2.37 -6.35 9.65
N TYR A 138 -1.52 -5.34 9.66
CA TYR A 138 -1.99 -3.95 9.59
C TYR A 138 -1.08 -3.20 8.65
N ALA A 139 -1.61 -2.65 7.57
CA ALA A 139 -0.83 -1.81 6.67
C ALA A 139 -1.75 -0.86 5.91
N MET A 140 -1.23 0.31 5.55
CA MET A 140 -1.89 1.19 4.56
C MET A 140 -0.93 1.50 3.42
N LEU A 141 -1.41 1.32 2.19
CA LEU A 141 -0.67 1.63 0.96
C LEU A 141 -1.44 2.69 0.16
N VAL A 142 -0.75 3.54 -0.57
CA VAL A 142 -1.34 4.28 -1.68
C VAL A 142 -0.93 3.59 -2.97
N CYS A 143 -1.88 3.17 -3.77
CA CYS A 143 -1.64 2.50 -5.04
C CYS A 143 -2.30 3.22 -6.21
N ALA A 144 -1.70 3.11 -7.38
CA ALA A 144 -2.28 3.54 -8.64
C ALA A 144 -2.43 2.39 -9.63
N LEU A 145 -3.48 2.41 -10.45
CA LEU A 145 -3.73 1.41 -11.49
C LEU A 145 -4.54 1.98 -12.66
N VAL A 146 -4.58 1.22 -13.76
CA VAL A 146 -5.34 1.57 -14.97
C VAL A 146 -6.53 0.64 -15.13
N GLU A 147 -7.72 1.11 -14.76
CA GLU A 147 -8.98 0.36 -14.61
C GLU A 147 -9.51 -0.30 -15.88
N ASN A 148 -9.25 0.26 -17.06
CA ASN A 148 -9.78 -0.24 -18.32
C ASN A 148 -8.90 0.23 -19.49
N GLY A 149 -9.25 -0.19 -20.71
CA GLY A 149 -8.62 0.27 -21.94
C GLY A 149 -7.36 -0.50 -22.33
N GLU A 150 -6.71 -0.02 -23.41
CA GLU A 150 -5.58 -0.70 -24.04
C GLU A 150 -4.33 -0.79 -23.15
N TYR A 151 -4.19 0.14 -22.20
CA TYR A 151 -3.06 0.19 -21.28
C TYR A 151 -3.33 -0.51 -19.94
N LYS A 152 -4.44 -1.24 -19.82
CA LYS A 152 -4.70 -2.10 -18.66
C LYS A 152 -3.50 -3.03 -18.42
N ASN A 153 -3.07 -3.11 -17.15
CA ASN A 153 -1.94 -3.94 -16.72
C ASN A 153 -0.62 -3.65 -17.46
N ASN A 154 -0.47 -2.49 -18.12
CA ASN A 154 0.77 -2.09 -18.75
C ASN A 154 1.76 -1.61 -17.69
N THR A 155 2.80 -2.40 -17.43
CA THR A 155 3.79 -2.13 -16.38
C THR A 155 4.60 -0.86 -16.64
N SER A 156 4.84 -0.51 -17.91
CA SER A 156 5.58 0.70 -18.26
C SER A 156 4.74 1.95 -18.00
N LEU A 157 3.44 1.92 -18.34
CA LEU A 157 2.54 3.02 -18.02
C LEU A 157 2.37 3.20 -16.50
N LEU A 158 2.26 2.11 -15.73
CA LEU A 158 2.19 2.20 -14.27
C LEU A 158 3.42 2.90 -13.68
N LYS A 159 4.62 2.68 -14.24
CA LYS A 159 5.84 3.39 -13.83
C LYS A 159 5.79 4.88 -14.18
N VAL A 160 5.23 5.24 -15.34
CA VAL A 160 4.99 6.65 -15.71
C VAL A 160 4.01 7.30 -14.74
N ILE A 161 2.91 6.62 -14.37
CA ILE A 161 1.93 7.12 -13.40
C ILE A 161 2.55 7.29 -12.01
N SER A 162 3.36 6.32 -11.57
CA SER A 162 4.09 6.41 -10.30
C SER A 162 4.99 7.65 -10.27
N LYS A 163 5.79 7.85 -11.33
CA LYS A 163 6.63 9.04 -11.49
C LYS A 163 5.80 10.32 -11.50
N LEU A 164 4.71 10.39 -12.26
CA LEU A 164 3.82 11.54 -12.32
C LEU A 164 3.32 11.94 -10.93
N LEU A 165 2.84 10.97 -10.14
CA LEU A 165 2.31 11.25 -8.80
C LEU A 165 3.41 11.71 -7.83
N ASN A 166 4.62 11.21 -8.00
CA ASN A 166 5.78 11.63 -7.21
C ASN A 166 6.24 13.04 -7.59
N ASP A 167 6.28 13.36 -8.88
CA ASP A 167 6.57 14.72 -9.35
C ASP A 167 5.46 15.69 -8.89
N PHE A 168 4.19 15.27 -8.95
CA PHE A 168 3.03 16.09 -8.57
C PHE A 168 3.04 16.50 -7.09
N ARG A 169 3.41 15.59 -6.20
CA ARG A 169 3.54 15.91 -4.77
C ARG A 169 4.75 16.78 -4.45
N ASP A 170 5.78 16.76 -5.30
CA ASP A 170 7.04 17.47 -5.07
C ASP A 170 6.96 18.93 -5.51
N GLU A 171 5.84 19.33 -6.10
CA GLU A 171 5.60 20.72 -6.47
C GLU A 171 5.52 21.61 -5.24
N ASP A 172 6.34 22.66 -5.23
CA ASP A 172 6.22 23.77 -4.27
C ASP A 172 4.91 24.55 -4.46
N LYS A 173 4.35 24.52 -5.67
CA LYS A 173 3.11 25.20 -6.05
C LYS A 173 2.33 24.36 -7.06
N LEU A 174 1.06 24.14 -6.75
CA LEU A 174 0.15 23.42 -7.64
C LEU A 174 0.10 24.07 -9.04
N PRO A 175 0.15 23.27 -10.12
CA PRO A 175 -0.09 23.74 -11.47
C PRO A 175 -1.40 24.51 -11.61
N GLU A 176 -1.41 25.55 -12.44
CA GLU A 176 -2.62 26.32 -12.74
C GLU A 176 -3.62 25.46 -13.54
N GLY A 177 -4.91 25.69 -13.31
CA GLY A 177 -5.97 25.02 -14.08
C GLY A 177 -6.29 23.59 -13.65
N LEU A 178 -5.67 23.09 -12.59
CA LEU A 178 -6.07 21.83 -11.97
C LEU A 178 -7.51 21.86 -11.49
N SER A 179 -8.18 20.73 -11.59
CA SER A 179 -9.48 20.55 -10.96
C SER A 179 -9.35 20.60 -9.43
N ARG A 180 -10.49 20.82 -8.77
CA ARG A 180 -10.57 20.72 -7.31
C ARG A 180 -10.16 19.33 -6.81
N GLN A 181 -10.51 18.27 -7.54
CA GLN A 181 -10.18 16.90 -7.16
C GLN A 181 -8.68 16.65 -7.16
N MET A 182 -7.95 17.18 -8.16
CA MET A 182 -6.49 17.05 -8.22
C MET A 182 -5.81 17.90 -7.14
N SER A 183 -6.36 19.07 -6.84
CA SER A 183 -5.89 19.90 -5.71
C SER A 183 -6.09 19.19 -4.36
N ASP A 184 -7.22 18.52 -4.16
CA ASP A 184 -7.49 17.72 -2.97
C ASP A 184 -6.57 16.49 -2.91
N LEU A 185 -6.29 15.83 -4.06
CA LEU A 185 -5.34 14.72 -4.14
C LEU A 185 -3.96 15.12 -3.63
N TYR A 186 -3.45 16.28 -4.07
CA TYR A 186 -2.14 16.79 -3.63
C TYR A 186 -2.07 16.89 -2.10
N ALA A 187 -3.07 17.50 -1.47
CA ALA A 187 -3.13 17.62 -0.01
C ALA A 187 -3.24 16.26 0.69
N ASN A 188 -3.94 15.30 0.08
CA ASN A 188 -4.15 13.98 0.64
C ASN A 188 -2.93 13.05 0.48
N LEU A 189 -2.12 13.23 -0.57
CA LEU A 189 -0.93 12.41 -0.80
C LEU A 189 0.06 12.56 0.36
N ASP A 190 0.32 13.78 0.84
CA ASP A 190 1.26 14.00 1.96
C ASP A 190 0.63 13.89 3.35
N ASN A 191 -0.67 13.60 3.44
CA ASN A 191 -1.35 13.42 4.72
C ASN A 191 -1.44 11.93 5.10
N PRO A 192 -0.68 11.47 6.13
CA PRO A 192 -0.69 10.07 6.56
C PRO A 192 -2.06 9.61 7.11
N ASP A 193 -2.92 10.52 7.55
CA ASP A 193 -4.26 10.19 8.05
C ASP A 193 -5.34 10.19 6.95
N SER A 194 -4.99 10.64 5.74
CA SER A 194 -5.94 10.69 4.63
C SER A 194 -6.20 9.31 4.05
N THR A 195 -7.47 9.06 3.74
CA THR A 195 -7.92 7.93 2.93
C THR A 195 -8.73 8.47 1.76
N PHE A 196 -8.41 8.01 0.56
CA PHE A 196 -9.06 8.51 -0.65
C PHE A 196 -9.15 7.42 -1.71
N ASP A 197 -10.07 7.63 -2.64
CA ASP A 197 -10.30 6.76 -3.78
C ASP A 197 -10.82 7.66 -4.92
N ILE A 198 -9.93 7.97 -5.88
CA ILE A 198 -10.23 8.92 -6.95
C ILE A 198 -9.65 8.48 -8.29
N LYS A 199 -10.16 9.07 -9.36
CA LYS A 199 -9.59 8.97 -10.71
C LYS A 199 -8.76 10.20 -10.99
N ILE A 200 -7.57 10.01 -11.57
CA ILE A 200 -6.80 11.11 -12.16
C ILE A 200 -7.60 11.62 -13.35
N ASP A 201 -7.78 12.94 -13.42
CA ASP A 201 -8.44 13.58 -14.53
C ASP A 201 -7.44 14.17 -15.53
N GLN A 202 -7.97 14.59 -16.68
CA GLN A 202 -7.16 15.14 -17.76
C GLN A 202 -6.43 16.43 -17.38
N THR A 203 -6.88 17.19 -16.37
CA THR A 203 -6.22 18.45 -15.97
C THR A 203 -4.83 18.19 -15.42
N LEU A 204 -4.66 17.12 -14.62
CA LEU A 204 -3.35 16.71 -14.13
C LEU A 204 -2.47 16.17 -15.26
N LEU A 205 -3.03 15.31 -16.12
CA LEU A 205 -2.27 14.76 -17.26
C LEU A 205 -1.78 15.86 -18.21
N ASP A 206 -2.59 16.89 -18.43
CA ASP A 206 -2.26 18.03 -19.29
C ASP A 206 -1.23 18.95 -18.64
N ALA A 207 -1.34 19.21 -17.34
CA ALA A 207 -0.37 20.02 -16.59
C ALA A 207 1.05 19.47 -16.69
N TYR A 208 1.20 18.15 -16.72
CA TYR A 208 2.48 17.46 -16.83
C TYR A 208 2.85 17.05 -18.26
N ASN A 209 2.02 17.38 -19.27
CA ASN A 209 2.19 16.95 -20.66
C ASN A 209 2.49 15.44 -20.75
N VAL A 210 1.69 14.62 -20.06
CA VAL A 210 1.96 13.19 -19.94
C VAL A 210 1.78 12.50 -21.29
N GLU A 211 2.86 11.89 -21.77
CA GLU A 211 2.88 11.08 -22.99
C GLU A 211 3.26 9.63 -22.68
N PHE A 212 2.68 8.71 -23.44
CA PHE A 212 3.05 7.30 -23.42
C PHE A 212 3.08 6.76 -24.85
N GLU A 213 4.16 6.07 -25.22
CA GLU A 213 4.37 5.55 -26.59
C GLU A 213 4.23 6.63 -27.68
N ASN A 214 4.76 7.83 -27.41
CA ASN A 214 4.69 9.03 -28.28
C ASN A 214 3.27 9.52 -28.58
N LYS A 215 2.32 9.21 -27.70
CA LYS A 215 0.95 9.72 -27.76
C LYS A 215 0.62 10.44 -26.46
N LYS A 216 -0.09 11.57 -26.58
CA LYS A 216 -0.70 12.22 -25.42
C LYS A 216 -1.61 11.22 -24.70
N LEU A 217 -1.39 11.06 -23.41
CA LEU A 217 -2.21 10.16 -22.61
C LEU A 217 -3.58 10.80 -22.38
N ILE A 218 -4.63 10.09 -22.79
CA ILE A 218 -6.02 10.48 -22.56
C ILE A 218 -6.65 9.35 -21.76
N SER A 219 -6.92 9.57 -20.47
CA SER A 219 -7.54 8.53 -19.66
C SER A 219 -8.25 9.11 -18.44
N ASN A 220 -9.47 8.63 -18.21
CA ASN A 220 -10.18 8.75 -16.94
C ASN A 220 -10.23 7.40 -16.20
N ASP A 221 -9.37 6.47 -16.59
CA ASP A 221 -9.31 5.10 -16.07
C ASP A 221 -8.13 4.92 -15.11
N ILE A 222 -7.30 5.94 -14.92
CA ILE A 222 -6.22 5.90 -13.94
C ILE A 222 -6.81 6.19 -12.57
N ARG A 223 -6.81 5.20 -11.70
CA ARG A 223 -7.32 5.31 -10.33
C ARG A 223 -6.16 5.36 -9.35
N VAL A 224 -6.28 6.20 -8.33
CA VAL A 224 -5.37 6.27 -7.19
C VAL A 224 -6.19 6.11 -5.93
N ALA A 225 -5.80 5.15 -5.08
CA ALA A 225 -6.57 4.83 -3.89
C ALA A 225 -5.67 4.40 -2.72
N THR A 226 -6.14 4.70 -1.52
CA THR A 226 -5.60 4.18 -0.26
C THR A 226 -6.16 2.77 -0.02
N ILE A 227 -5.28 1.83 0.29
CA ILE A 227 -5.56 0.40 0.47
C ILE A 227 -5.14 0.00 1.88
N GLY A 228 -6.10 -0.47 2.69
CA GLY A 228 -5.86 -0.95 4.04
C GLY A 228 -5.82 -2.48 4.14
N PHE A 229 -4.98 -2.99 5.03
CA PHE A 229 -4.89 -4.38 5.43
C PHE A 229 -5.17 -4.51 6.93
N SER A 230 -5.80 -5.61 7.34
CA SER A 230 -6.23 -5.86 8.72
C SER A 230 -5.95 -7.32 9.14
N ASP A 231 -5.86 -7.59 10.45
CA ASP A 231 -5.43 -8.89 11.00
C ASP A 231 -6.47 -10.02 10.81
N ASN A 232 -7.54 -9.74 10.07
CA ASN A 232 -8.42 -10.77 9.57
C ASN A 232 -7.62 -11.68 8.61
N GLU A 233 -7.71 -13.00 8.77
CA GLU A 233 -6.95 -13.98 7.96
C GLU A 233 -7.09 -13.79 6.44
N ASN A 234 -8.18 -13.16 6.00
CA ASN A 234 -8.40 -12.89 4.58
C ASN A 234 -7.82 -11.56 4.12
N ASP A 235 -7.45 -10.62 4.99
CA ASP A 235 -7.08 -9.24 4.65
C ASP A 235 -5.64 -8.88 5.01
N LYS A 236 -4.77 -9.88 5.24
CA LYS A 236 -3.35 -9.66 5.48
C LYS A 236 -2.62 -9.38 4.16
N LEU A 237 -1.64 -8.47 4.21
CA LEU A 237 -0.69 -8.28 3.12
C LEU A 237 0.36 -9.40 3.19
N PRO A 238 0.51 -10.24 2.15
CA PRO A 238 1.51 -11.30 2.17
C PRO A 238 2.92 -10.77 2.40
N LYS A 239 3.74 -11.52 3.13
CA LYS A 239 5.13 -11.15 3.35
C LYS A 239 5.85 -10.83 2.04
N LYS A 240 6.65 -9.76 2.03
CA LYS A 240 7.47 -9.34 0.88
C LYS A 240 6.65 -9.11 -0.40
N ALA A 241 5.34 -8.83 -0.30
CA ALA A 241 4.46 -8.67 -1.45
C ALA A 241 4.83 -7.50 -2.38
N ILE A 242 5.46 -6.45 -1.83
CA ILE A 242 5.80 -5.26 -2.60
C ILE A 242 7.16 -5.47 -3.29
N ALA A 243 7.15 -5.50 -4.61
CA ALA A 243 8.33 -5.72 -5.43
C ALA A 243 9.28 -4.51 -5.44
N SER A 244 10.55 -4.73 -5.79
CA SER A 244 11.58 -3.69 -5.91
C SER A 244 11.27 -2.63 -6.98
N ASP A 245 10.45 -2.99 -7.96
CA ASP A 245 9.99 -2.09 -9.01
C ASP A 245 8.65 -1.42 -8.69
N GLY A 246 8.16 -1.61 -7.47
CA GLY A 246 6.94 -0.99 -6.94
C GLY A 246 5.66 -1.59 -7.50
N LEU A 247 5.71 -2.69 -8.27
CA LEU A 247 4.51 -3.35 -8.76
C LEU A 247 3.89 -4.24 -7.69
N LEU A 248 2.57 -4.19 -7.59
CA LEU A 248 1.79 -5.03 -6.68
C LEU A 248 0.61 -5.66 -7.43
N PRO A 249 0.67 -6.98 -7.72
CA PRO A 249 -0.41 -7.70 -8.37
C PRO A 249 -1.55 -8.04 -7.40
N PHE A 250 -2.77 -7.81 -7.84
CA PHE A 250 -4.01 -8.10 -7.15
C PHE A 250 -4.86 -9.10 -7.93
N ILE A 251 -5.68 -9.88 -7.23
CA ILE A 251 -6.83 -10.61 -7.73
C ILE A 251 -8.05 -9.76 -7.42
N GLY A 252 -8.73 -9.23 -8.43
CA GLY A 252 -9.98 -8.49 -8.25
C GLY A 252 -11.19 -9.43 -8.26
N PHE A 253 -12.13 -9.27 -7.32
CA PHE A 253 -13.41 -9.98 -7.29
C PHE A 253 -14.51 -9.07 -7.82
N ASN A 254 -15.40 -9.62 -8.66
CA ASN A 254 -16.43 -8.89 -9.43
C ASN A 254 -15.86 -8.10 -10.63
N ASN A 255 -16.79 -7.56 -11.42
CA ASN A 255 -16.50 -6.61 -12.49
C ASN A 255 -15.80 -5.35 -11.92
N ARG A 256 -14.65 -5.02 -12.53
CA ARG A 256 -13.59 -4.11 -12.07
C ARG A 256 -13.97 -2.65 -11.78
N ASN A 257 -15.19 -2.23 -12.11
CA ASN A 257 -15.66 -0.85 -11.94
C ASN A 257 -15.63 -0.35 -10.47
N GLU A 258 -15.39 -1.25 -9.53
CA GLU A 258 -15.29 -1.01 -8.11
C GLU A 258 -13.95 -1.53 -7.58
N PHE A 259 -12.83 -0.90 -7.96
CA PHE A 259 -11.59 -0.99 -7.18
C PHE A 259 -11.80 -0.29 -5.84
N HIS A 260 -12.62 -0.92 -5.01
CA HIS A 260 -12.80 -0.59 -3.62
C HIS A 260 -11.89 -1.47 -2.80
N VAL A 261 -11.46 -0.94 -1.66
CA VAL A 261 -10.52 -1.57 -0.71
C VAL A 261 -10.87 -3.00 -0.29
N ASN A 262 -12.12 -3.42 -0.49
CA ASN A 262 -12.65 -4.71 -0.08
C ASN A 262 -12.77 -5.75 -1.21
N ASN A 263 -12.49 -5.38 -2.47
CA ASN A 263 -12.74 -6.22 -3.64
C ASN A 263 -11.47 -6.84 -4.24
N TYR A 264 -10.35 -6.89 -3.49
CA TYR A 264 -9.12 -7.53 -3.99
C TYR A 264 -8.40 -8.38 -2.94
N LYS A 265 -7.56 -9.29 -3.45
CA LYS A 265 -6.50 -9.95 -2.67
C LYS A 265 -5.17 -9.77 -3.36
N VAL A 266 -4.11 -9.58 -2.60
CA VAL A 266 -2.75 -9.55 -3.14
C VAL A 266 -2.40 -10.96 -3.64
N VAL A 267 -1.81 -11.06 -4.83
CA VAL A 267 -1.30 -12.32 -5.34
C VAL A 267 -0.15 -12.79 -4.45
N ASN A 268 -0.22 -14.03 -3.97
CA ASN A 268 0.88 -14.63 -3.21
C ASN A 268 2.05 -14.95 -4.15
N GLY A 269 3.15 -14.22 -4.00
CA GLY A 269 4.29 -14.31 -4.90
C GLY A 269 5.07 -15.64 -4.86
N SER A 270 4.97 -16.41 -3.77
CA SER A 270 5.72 -17.67 -3.61
C SER A 270 5.50 -18.73 -4.72
N LEU A 271 4.49 -18.55 -5.57
CA LEU A 271 4.20 -19.40 -6.73
C LEU A 271 4.89 -18.99 -8.03
N TYR A 272 5.32 -17.74 -8.11
CA TYR A 272 5.78 -17.12 -9.33
C TYR A 272 7.12 -16.39 -9.14
N SER A 273 7.80 -16.58 -8.01
CA SER A 273 9.20 -16.20 -7.83
C SER A 273 10.11 -17.14 -8.63
N ILE A 274 11.13 -16.59 -9.29
CA ILE A 274 12.24 -17.35 -9.89
C ILE A 274 13.19 -17.83 -8.78
#